data_AF-A0A1F7UVC7-F1
#
_entry.id   AF-A0A1F7UVC7-F1
#
_cell.length_a   1.000
_cell.length_b   1.000
_cell.length_c   1.000
_cell.angle_alpha   90.00
_cell.angle_beta   90.00
_cell.angle_gamma   90.00
#
_symmetry.space_group_name_H-M   'P 1'
#
loop_
_entity.id
_entity.type
_entity.pdbx_description
1 polymer ?
#
loop_
_entity_poly.entity_id
_entity_poly.type
_entity_poly.pdbx_seq_one_letter_code
_entity_poly.pdbx_strand_id
1 'polypeptide(L)'
;MNNQKGFANIVLIVLVVVLAGALGYVTLVKKPAPSTIPTTSEKYAISLKTIPITFELPNGYAIFQREGFEGGYATTISVGKEVSSGHFNYAPLGMEFLATAYDTQLKREYSPKEYVDVVFNEQKKDSVSNPQYIQLFGNKAVSYANAVDGSITIVGYLRTDQLPELSHEYLVRISSFTYGSDVGIDKEPFDTVVNSLRVSK
;
A
#
# COMPACT_ATOMS: atom_id res chain seq x y z
N MET A 1 -41.83 67.58 7.65
CA MET A 1 -40.63 66.72 7.47
C MET A 1 -40.04 66.41 8.85
N ASN A 2 -40.28 65.22 9.42
CA ASN A 2 -39.61 64.83 10.69
C ASN A 2 -39.42 63.30 10.90
N ASN A 3 -39.70 62.45 9.90
CA ASN A 3 -39.59 60.99 10.03
C ASN A 3 -38.21 60.43 9.61
N GLN A 4 -37.31 61.28 9.11
CA GLN A 4 -35.94 60.88 8.72
C GLN A 4 -35.03 60.54 9.92
N LYS A 5 -35.22 61.20 11.06
CA LYS A 5 -34.37 60.99 12.25
C LYS A 5 -34.57 59.61 12.87
N GLY A 6 -35.80 59.09 12.85
CA GLY A 6 -36.11 57.74 13.35
C GLY A 6 -35.55 56.64 12.44
N PHE A 7 -35.64 56.82 11.12
CA PHE A 7 -35.14 55.86 10.15
C PHE A 7 -33.61 55.73 10.19
N ALA A 8 -32.88 56.84 10.36
CA ALA A 8 -31.42 56.83 10.47
C ALA A 8 -30.92 55.99 11.66
N ASN A 9 -31.60 56.06 12.82
CA ASN A 9 -31.23 55.26 13.99
C ASN A 9 -31.50 53.77 13.79
N ILE A 10 -32.60 53.41 13.10
CA ILE A 10 -32.90 52.01 12.80
C ILE A 10 -31.83 51.42 11.87
N VAL A 11 -31.45 52.14 10.82
CA VAL A 11 -30.39 51.70 9.89
C VAL A 11 -29.06 51.52 10.63
N LEU A 12 -28.71 52.43 11.54
CA LEU A 12 -27.48 52.33 12.33
C LEU A 12 -27.46 51.09 13.23
N ILE A 13 -28.57 50.79 13.91
CA ILE A 13 -28.69 49.62 14.79
C ILE A 13 -28.55 48.33 13.96
N VAL A 14 -29.22 48.23 12.82
CA VAL A 14 -29.13 47.06 11.93
C VAL A 14 -27.69 46.87 11.44
N LEU A 15 -27.00 47.95 11.08
CA LEU A 15 -25.60 47.88 10.63
C LEU A 15 -24.67 47.32 11.73
N VAL A 16 -24.84 47.77 12.97
CA VAL A 16 -24.04 47.31 14.11
C VAL A 16 -24.28 45.83 14.41
N VAL A 17 -25.53 45.37 14.33
CA VAL A 17 -25.87 43.95 14.55
C VAL A 17 -25.27 43.07 13.47
N VAL A 18 -25.31 43.50 12.20
CA VAL A 18 -24.68 42.76 11.09
C VAL A 18 -23.16 42.72 11.23
N LEU A 19 -22.52 43.82 11.62
CA LEU A 19 -21.07 43.87 11.86
C LEU A 19 -20.65 42.97 13.03
N ALA A 20 -21.39 43.00 14.14
CA ALA A 20 -21.12 42.14 15.29
C ALA A 20 -21.33 40.65 14.94
N GLY A 21 -22.38 40.32 14.18
CA GLY A 21 -22.64 38.97 13.69
C GLY A 21 -21.55 38.47 12.74
N ALA A 22 -21.09 39.30 11.81
CA ALA A 22 -20.01 38.97 10.89
C ALA A 22 -18.66 38.77 11.61
N LEU A 23 -18.34 39.63 12.59
CA LEU A 23 -17.14 39.48 13.43
C LEU A 23 -17.20 38.19 14.29
N GLY A 24 -18.37 37.85 14.83
CA GLY A 24 -18.57 36.58 15.53
C GLY A 24 -18.38 35.36 14.60
N TYR A 25 -18.89 35.43 13.38
CA TYR A 25 -18.73 34.35 12.40
C TYR A 25 -17.27 34.17 11.96
N VAL A 26 -16.53 35.26 11.71
CA VAL A 26 -15.13 35.20 11.28
C VAL A 26 -14.20 34.66 12.38
N THR A 27 -14.49 34.92 13.66
CA THR A 27 -13.69 34.39 14.76
C THR A 27 -13.98 32.92 15.07
N LEU A 28 -15.22 32.46 14.88
CA LEU A 28 -15.62 31.06 15.06
C LEU A 28 -15.24 30.14 13.89
N VAL A 29 -15.10 30.67 12.67
CA VAL A 29 -14.74 29.90 11.46
C VAL A 29 -13.22 29.89 11.20
N LYS A 30 -12.39 30.25 12.20
CA LYS A 30 -10.98 29.86 12.19
C LYS A 30 -10.88 28.34 12.30
N LYS A 31 -11.03 27.68 11.15
CA LYS A 31 -10.62 26.30 10.94
C LYS A 31 -9.20 26.18 11.48
N PRO A 32 -8.91 25.22 12.37
CA PRO A 32 -7.54 24.94 12.76
C PRO A 32 -6.73 24.77 11.48
N ALA A 33 -5.58 25.44 11.39
CA ALA A 33 -4.62 25.12 10.35
C ALA A 33 -4.40 23.60 10.39
N PRO A 34 -4.35 22.90 9.24
CA PRO A 34 -4.03 21.49 9.25
C PRO A 34 -2.68 21.36 9.97
N SER A 35 -2.69 20.68 11.12
CA SER A 35 -1.45 20.32 11.79
C SER A 35 -0.65 19.50 10.78
N THR A 36 0.48 20.03 10.34
CA THR A 36 1.51 19.25 9.66
C THR A 36 2.05 18.30 10.72
N ILE A 37 1.37 17.18 10.93
CA ILE A 37 1.91 16.07 11.69
C ILE A 37 3.14 15.64 10.90
N PRO A 38 4.35 15.64 11.49
CA PRO A 38 5.49 15.04 10.83
C PRO A 38 5.10 13.60 10.50
N THR A 39 5.04 13.26 9.21
CA THR A 39 4.84 11.89 8.78
C THR A 39 6.14 11.16 9.11
N THR A 40 6.27 10.73 10.35
CA THR A 40 7.35 9.83 10.74
C THR A 40 7.07 8.48 10.08
N SER A 41 8.11 7.91 9.49
CA SER A 41 8.08 6.53 8.98
C SER A 41 8.85 5.65 9.95
N GLU A 42 8.29 4.48 10.23
CA GLU A 42 8.92 3.44 11.03
C GLU A 42 9.62 2.44 10.12
N LYS A 43 10.85 2.07 10.50
CA LYS A 43 11.65 1.09 9.77
C LYS A 43 11.54 -0.26 10.43
N TYR A 44 11.01 -1.23 9.69
CA TYR A 44 10.91 -2.63 10.08
C TYR A 44 11.95 -3.43 9.31
N ALA A 45 12.85 -4.11 10.02
CA ALA A 45 13.83 -5.00 9.40
C ALA A 45 13.43 -6.46 9.63
N ILE A 46 13.26 -7.20 8.53
CA ILE A 46 12.94 -8.62 8.55
C ILE A 46 14.08 -9.35 7.82
N SER A 47 14.86 -10.12 8.58
CA SER A 47 15.83 -11.02 7.98
C SER A 47 15.12 -12.31 7.63
N LEU A 48 14.83 -12.55 6.35
CA LEU A 48 14.57 -13.90 5.91
C LEU A 48 15.88 -14.69 6.00
N LYS A 49 15.79 -15.99 6.22
CA LYS A 49 16.95 -16.88 6.34
C LYS A 49 17.90 -16.83 5.13
N THR A 50 17.46 -16.26 3.99
CA THR A 50 18.25 -16.13 2.76
C THR A 50 18.28 -14.72 2.17
N ILE A 51 17.23 -13.89 2.28
CA ILE A 51 17.17 -12.56 1.64
C ILE A 51 16.78 -11.50 2.69
N PRO A 52 17.67 -10.53 3.01
CA PRO A 52 17.34 -9.50 3.99
C PRO A 52 16.40 -8.45 3.38
N ILE A 53 15.21 -8.30 3.94
CA ILE A 53 14.20 -7.34 3.49
C ILE A 53 13.89 -6.30 4.58
N THR A 54 13.63 -5.08 4.18
CA THR A 54 13.20 -3.99 5.06
C THR A 54 11.94 -3.34 4.53
N PHE A 55 11.14 -2.81 5.44
CA PHE A 55 9.97 -2.00 5.16
C PHE A 55 10.15 -0.64 5.83
N GLU A 56 9.92 0.43 5.09
CA GLU A 56 9.86 1.80 5.62
C GLU A 56 8.42 2.30 5.50
N LEU A 57 7.62 2.02 6.54
CA LEU A 57 6.17 2.25 6.53
C LEU A 57 5.80 3.54 7.24
N PRO A 58 4.68 4.20 6.88
CA PRO A 58 4.13 5.29 7.68
C PRO A 58 3.78 4.83 9.10
N ASN A 59 3.76 5.76 10.07
CA ASN A 59 3.20 5.49 11.40
C ASN A 59 1.78 4.91 11.32
N GLY A 60 1.44 4.02 12.27
CA GLY A 60 0.14 3.34 12.32
C GLY A 60 0.06 2.08 11.46
N TYR A 61 1.18 1.63 10.88
CA TYR A 61 1.29 0.31 10.28
C TYR A 61 2.10 -0.61 11.18
N ALA A 62 1.73 -1.88 11.21
CA ALA A 62 2.51 -2.93 11.87
C ALA A 62 2.72 -4.09 10.91
N ILE A 63 3.93 -4.67 10.94
CA ILE A 63 4.24 -5.89 10.22
C ILE A 63 4.17 -7.08 11.17
N PHE A 64 3.43 -8.11 10.77
CA PHE A 64 3.38 -9.41 11.41
C PHE A 64 3.99 -10.45 10.46
N GLN A 65 5.20 -10.92 10.78
CA GLN A 65 5.83 -12.00 10.04
C GLN A 65 5.34 -13.34 10.56
N ARG A 66 4.94 -14.22 9.64
CA ARG A 66 4.76 -15.66 9.89
C ARG A 66 5.63 -16.42 8.92
N GLU A 67 6.60 -17.15 9.45
CA GLU A 67 7.38 -18.09 8.64
C GLU A 67 6.49 -19.28 8.24
N GLY A 68 6.51 -19.66 6.97
CA GLY A 68 5.80 -20.85 6.48
C GLY A 68 6.35 -22.14 7.10
N PHE A 69 5.53 -23.19 7.07
CA PHE A 69 5.92 -24.52 7.56
C PHE A 69 7.00 -25.15 6.67
N GLU A 70 7.83 -26.02 7.26
CA GLU A 70 8.93 -26.72 6.59
C GLU A 70 8.50 -27.36 5.26
N GLY A 71 9.19 -27.01 4.16
CA GLY A 71 9.02 -27.62 2.83
C GLY A 71 8.89 -26.63 1.66
N GLY A 72 8.70 -25.33 1.91
CA GLY A 72 8.66 -24.31 0.86
C GLY A 72 8.97 -22.92 1.42
N TYR A 73 9.81 -22.14 0.73
CA TYR A 73 10.35 -20.85 1.17
C TYR A 73 9.34 -19.68 1.22
N ALA A 74 8.06 -19.95 1.45
CA ALA A 74 7.03 -18.92 1.52
C ALA A 74 7.07 -18.21 2.87
N THR A 75 7.41 -16.92 2.87
CA THR A 75 7.23 -16.06 4.05
C THR A 75 5.90 -15.35 3.92
N THR A 76 5.02 -15.53 4.90
CA THR A 76 3.78 -14.75 4.94
C THR A 76 4.01 -13.50 5.76
N ILE A 77 3.82 -12.33 5.15
CA ILE A 77 4.00 -11.03 5.79
C ILE A 77 2.64 -10.38 5.86
N SER A 78 2.06 -10.35 7.04
CA SER A 78 0.76 -9.73 7.23
C SER A 78 0.94 -8.30 7.69
N VAL A 79 0.09 -7.41 7.19
CA VAL A 79 0.19 -6.00 7.54
C VAL A 79 -1.09 -5.57 8.24
N GLY A 80 -0.90 -5.00 9.42
CA GLY A 80 -1.95 -4.33 10.15
C GLY A 80 -1.93 -2.84 9.89
N LYS A 81 -3.08 -2.25 9.62
CA LYS A 81 -3.28 -0.79 9.71
C LYS A 81 -4.02 -0.50 11.01
N GLU A 82 -3.46 0.36 11.84
CA GLU A 82 -4.02 0.74 13.12
C GLU A 82 -5.35 1.48 12.88
N VAL A 83 -6.42 0.93 13.44
CA VAL A 83 -7.77 1.54 13.39
C VAL A 83 -8.10 2.28 14.68
N SER A 84 -7.48 1.87 15.78
CA SER A 84 -7.47 2.56 17.06
C SER A 84 -6.21 2.14 17.82
N SER A 85 -5.84 2.88 18.87
CA SER A 85 -4.57 2.64 19.58
C SER A 85 -4.41 1.17 19.99
N GLY A 86 -3.38 0.51 19.45
CA GLY A 86 -3.05 -0.89 19.68
C GLY A 86 -3.95 -1.92 18.97
N HIS A 87 -4.90 -1.49 18.12
CA HIS A 87 -5.81 -2.35 17.38
C HIS A 87 -5.63 -2.19 15.88
N PHE A 88 -5.34 -3.28 15.19
CA PHE A 88 -5.00 -3.29 13.77
C PHE A 88 -6.06 -4.04 12.96
N ASN A 89 -6.50 -3.46 11.84
CA ASN A 89 -7.23 -4.18 10.81
C ASN A 89 -6.25 -4.92 9.89
N TYR A 90 -6.63 -6.11 9.43
CA TYR A 90 -5.72 -7.10 8.87
C TYR A 90 -5.81 -7.19 7.34
N ALA A 91 -4.67 -7.07 6.67
CA ALA A 91 -4.51 -7.40 5.25
C ALA A 91 -3.31 -8.33 5.08
N PRO A 92 -3.51 -9.62 4.77
CA PRO A 92 -2.41 -10.55 4.61
C PRO A 92 -1.78 -10.42 3.23
N LEU A 93 -0.46 -10.27 3.19
CA LEU A 93 0.34 -10.36 1.98
C LEU A 93 1.22 -11.62 2.08
N GLY A 94 1.22 -12.45 1.05
CA GLY A 94 2.21 -13.52 0.91
C GLY A 94 3.37 -13.06 0.07
N MET A 95 4.58 -13.48 0.43
CA MET A 95 5.78 -13.20 -0.33
C MET A 95 6.62 -14.47 -0.49
N GLU A 96 6.93 -14.80 -1.74
CA GLU A 96 7.72 -15.97 -2.11
C GLU A 96 8.94 -15.54 -2.91
N PHE A 97 10.08 -16.15 -2.58
CA PHE A 97 11.33 -16.01 -3.31
C PHE A 97 11.75 -17.37 -3.85
N LEU A 98 11.83 -17.51 -5.17
CA LEU A 98 12.11 -18.78 -5.84
C LEU A 98 13.35 -18.62 -6.71
N ALA A 99 14.30 -19.56 -6.60
CA ALA A 99 15.52 -19.54 -7.42
C ALA A 99 15.26 -19.88 -8.89
N THR A 100 14.15 -20.55 -9.19
CA THR A 100 13.75 -20.93 -10.55
C THR A 100 12.29 -20.56 -10.79
N ALA A 101 11.95 -20.24 -12.04
CA ALA A 101 10.59 -19.99 -12.47
C ALA A 101 10.12 -21.16 -13.35
N TYR A 102 9.25 -22.00 -12.79
CA TYR A 102 8.69 -23.14 -13.52
C TYR A 102 7.23 -22.89 -13.88
N ASP A 103 6.96 -22.88 -15.17
CA ASP A 103 5.62 -22.87 -15.72
C ASP A 103 5.08 -24.29 -15.78
N THR A 104 4.11 -24.61 -14.93
CA THR A 104 3.50 -25.94 -14.88
C THR A 104 2.58 -26.23 -16.07
N GLN A 105 2.01 -25.20 -16.70
CA GLN A 105 1.12 -25.36 -17.85
C GLN A 105 1.94 -25.71 -19.11
N LEU A 106 2.99 -24.95 -19.36
CA LEU A 106 3.90 -25.15 -20.48
C LEU A 106 4.98 -26.21 -20.20
N LYS A 107 5.07 -26.68 -18.95
CA LYS A 107 6.10 -27.60 -18.45
C LYS A 107 7.52 -27.14 -18.78
N ARG A 108 7.75 -25.82 -18.64
CA ARG A 108 8.99 -25.17 -19.08
C ARG A 108 9.58 -24.33 -17.97
N GLU A 109 10.90 -24.36 -17.87
CA GLU A 109 11.66 -23.50 -16.98
C GLU A 109 12.13 -22.24 -17.72
N TYR A 110 12.08 -21.12 -17.02
CA TYR A 110 12.51 -19.82 -17.49
C TYR A 110 13.45 -19.19 -16.46
N SER A 111 14.34 -18.30 -16.91
CA SER A 111 14.98 -17.40 -15.96
C SER A 111 13.93 -16.48 -15.33
N PRO A 112 14.09 -16.05 -14.06
CA PRO A 112 13.12 -15.17 -13.40
C PRO A 112 12.78 -13.91 -14.21
N LYS A 113 13.77 -13.27 -14.84
CA LYS A 113 13.54 -12.09 -15.70
C LYS A 113 12.67 -12.37 -16.93
N GLU A 114 12.82 -13.54 -17.55
CA GLU A 114 12.06 -13.94 -18.75
C GLU A 114 10.63 -14.31 -18.37
N TYR A 115 10.47 -14.96 -17.21
CA TYR A 115 9.17 -15.41 -16.73
C TYR A 115 8.18 -14.26 -16.50
N VAL A 116 8.66 -13.07 -16.13
CA VAL A 116 7.80 -11.88 -16.00
C VAL A 116 7.04 -11.57 -17.29
N ASP A 117 7.68 -11.69 -18.46
CA ASP A 117 7.01 -11.44 -19.74
C ASP A 117 6.05 -12.57 -20.13
N VAL A 118 6.38 -13.82 -19.76
CA VAL A 118 5.48 -14.96 -19.94
C VAL A 118 4.17 -14.71 -19.17
N VAL A 119 4.29 -14.37 -17.88
CA VAL A 119 3.13 -14.07 -17.01
C VAL A 119 2.29 -12.94 -17.61
N PHE A 120 2.89 -11.82 -18.00
CA PHE A 120 2.15 -10.70 -18.60
C PHE A 120 1.31 -11.13 -19.81
N ASN A 121 1.88 -11.94 -20.68
CA ASN A 121 1.21 -12.37 -21.91
C ASN A 121 0.11 -13.41 -21.65
N GLU A 122 0.27 -14.26 -20.64
CA GLU A 122 -0.74 -15.25 -20.25
C GLU A 122 -1.92 -14.60 -19.52
N GLN A 123 -1.66 -13.68 -18.59
CA GLN A 123 -2.72 -12.97 -17.87
C GLN A 123 -3.57 -12.06 -18.78
N LYS A 124 -3.12 -11.77 -20.00
CA LYS A 124 -3.95 -11.11 -21.03
C LYS A 124 -4.91 -12.05 -21.75
N LYS A 125 -4.61 -13.36 -21.77
CA LYS A 125 -5.37 -14.39 -22.49
C LYS A 125 -6.43 -15.00 -21.61
N ASP A 126 -6.03 -15.37 -20.40
CA ASP A 126 -6.96 -15.76 -19.35
C ASP A 126 -7.65 -14.47 -18.89
N SER A 127 -8.97 -14.47 -18.71
CA SER A 127 -9.78 -13.27 -18.43
C SER A 127 -9.55 -12.69 -17.03
N VAL A 128 -8.29 -12.52 -16.65
CA VAL A 128 -7.77 -11.91 -15.43
C VAL A 128 -7.65 -10.40 -15.69
N SER A 129 -7.93 -9.59 -14.68
CA SER A 129 -8.14 -8.15 -14.92
C SER A 129 -6.83 -7.37 -15.04
N ASN A 130 -6.71 -6.62 -16.14
CA ASN A 130 -5.77 -5.52 -16.35
C ASN A 130 -4.31 -5.77 -15.89
N PRO A 131 -3.58 -6.74 -16.47
CA PRO A 131 -2.17 -6.89 -16.18
C PRO A 131 -1.39 -5.62 -16.59
N GLN A 132 -0.52 -5.16 -15.71
CA GLN A 132 0.28 -3.94 -15.87
C GLN A 132 1.74 -4.21 -15.55
N TYR A 133 2.65 -3.67 -16.36
CA TYR A 133 4.05 -3.60 -15.96
C TYR A 133 4.25 -2.54 -14.89
N ILE A 134 4.99 -2.91 -13.84
CA ILE A 134 5.40 -2.05 -12.74
C ILE A 134 6.88 -2.30 -12.43
N GLN A 135 7.42 -1.63 -11.41
CA GLN A 135 8.76 -1.90 -10.89
C GLN A 135 8.69 -2.54 -9.51
N LEU A 136 9.55 -3.54 -9.28
CA LEU A 136 9.78 -4.16 -7.98
C LEU A 136 11.30 -4.29 -7.80
N PHE A 137 11.84 -3.76 -6.70
CA PHE A 137 13.30 -3.69 -6.47
C PHE A 137 14.10 -3.03 -7.60
N GLY A 138 13.50 -2.06 -8.31
CA GLY A 138 14.10 -1.43 -9.49
C GLY A 138 14.13 -2.32 -10.74
N ASN A 139 13.60 -3.53 -10.66
CA ASN A 139 13.48 -4.48 -11.77
C ASN A 139 12.05 -4.50 -12.32
N LYS A 140 11.91 -5.02 -13.54
CA LYS A 140 10.60 -5.17 -14.19
C LYS A 140 9.76 -6.20 -13.43
N ALA A 141 8.50 -5.87 -13.21
CA ALA A 141 7.50 -6.75 -12.62
C ALA A 141 6.14 -6.55 -13.28
N VAL A 142 5.21 -7.47 -13.03
CA VAL A 142 3.84 -7.44 -13.53
C VAL A 142 2.89 -7.51 -12.35
N SER A 143 1.94 -6.58 -12.30
CA SER A 143 0.81 -6.61 -11.38
C SER A 143 -0.46 -6.99 -12.13
N TYR A 144 -1.29 -7.85 -11.54
CA TYR A 144 -2.60 -8.22 -12.06
C TYR A 144 -3.54 -8.55 -10.90
N ALA A 145 -4.85 -8.48 -11.14
CA ALA A 145 -5.86 -8.86 -10.15
C ALA A 145 -6.66 -10.07 -10.64
N ASN A 146 -6.74 -11.10 -9.79
CA ASN A 146 -7.50 -12.31 -10.01
C ASN A 146 -8.98 -11.96 -10.23
N ALA A 147 -9.57 -12.46 -11.32
CA ALA A 147 -10.94 -12.14 -11.67
C ALA A 147 -11.99 -12.75 -10.73
N VAL A 148 -11.62 -13.79 -9.97
CA VAL A 148 -12.55 -14.53 -9.10
C VAL A 148 -12.76 -13.83 -7.77
N ASP A 149 -11.66 -13.44 -7.11
CA ASP A 149 -11.68 -12.88 -5.74
C ASP A 149 -11.11 -11.46 -5.66
N GLY A 150 -10.65 -10.91 -6.79
CA GLY A 150 -10.02 -9.60 -6.86
C GLY A 150 -8.56 -9.57 -6.39
N SER A 151 -8.01 -10.69 -5.91
CA SER A 151 -6.70 -10.72 -5.25
C SER A 151 -5.61 -10.18 -6.16
N ILE A 152 -4.81 -9.26 -5.64
CA ILE A 152 -3.72 -8.63 -6.37
C ILE A 152 -2.50 -9.52 -6.26
N THR A 153 -1.90 -9.83 -7.40
CA THR A 153 -0.60 -10.50 -7.46
C THR A 153 0.39 -9.64 -8.21
N ILE A 154 1.62 -9.59 -7.71
CA ILE A 154 2.79 -9.03 -8.35
C ILE A 154 3.79 -10.15 -8.58
N VAL A 155 4.24 -10.31 -9.83
CA VAL A 155 5.34 -11.19 -10.20
C VAL A 155 6.48 -10.36 -10.75
N GLY A 156 7.62 -10.39 -10.07
CA GLY A 156 8.84 -9.68 -10.47
C GLY A 156 10.07 -10.55 -10.26
N TYR A 157 11.24 -9.92 -10.32
CA TYR A 157 12.48 -10.60 -9.98
C TYR A 157 13.41 -9.69 -9.19
N LEU A 158 14.27 -10.30 -8.39
CA LEU A 158 15.33 -9.67 -7.64
C LEU A 158 16.68 -10.14 -8.20
N ARG A 159 17.57 -9.20 -8.51
CA ARG A 159 18.99 -9.49 -8.75
C ARG A 159 19.73 -9.40 -7.43
N THR A 160 20.52 -10.42 -7.09
CA THR A 160 21.27 -10.47 -5.81
C THR A 160 22.76 -10.28 -5.99
N ASP A 161 23.17 -9.53 -7.01
CA ASP A 161 24.58 -9.26 -7.34
C ASP A 161 25.38 -8.57 -6.21
N GLN A 162 24.74 -8.20 -5.11
CA GLN A 162 25.33 -7.58 -3.92
C GLN A 162 25.15 -8.41 -2.63
N LEU A 163 24.50 -9.58 -2.67
CA LEU A 163 24.29 -10.41 -1.47
C LEU A 163 25.33 -11.55 -1.43
N PRO A 164 26.19 -11.61 -0.41
CA PRO A 164 27.42 -12.42 -0.42
C PRO A 164 27.22 -13.94 -0.46
N GLU A 165 25.99 -14.45 -0.27
CA GLU A 165 25.65 -15.88 -0.35
C GLU A 165 24.69 -16.23 -1.51
N LEU A 166 24.29 -15.26 -2.34
CA LEU A 166 23.28 -15.45 -3.38
C LEU A 166 23.83 -15.05 -4.75
N SER A 167 24.07 -16.05 -5.61
CA SER A 167 24.67 -15.84 -6.94
C SER A 167 23.68 -15.76 -8.10
N HIS A 168 22.39 -15.51 -7.86
CA HIS A 168 21.32 -15.70 -8.86
C HIS A 168 20.26 -14.60 -8.90
N GLU A 169 19.42 -14.62 -9.93
CA GLU A 169 18.14 -13.94 -9.93
C GLU A 169 17.14 -14.77 -9.11
N TYR A 170 16.27 -14.12 -8.35
CA TYR A 170 15.14 -14.77 -7.69
C TYR A 170 13.85 -14.27 -8.30
N LEU A 171 12.95 -15.19 -8.64
CA LEU A 171 11.57 -14.83 -8.89
C LEU A 171 10.95 -14.40 -7.57
N VAL A 172 10.24 -13.27 -7.61
CA VAL A 172 9.51 -12.75 -6.46
C VAL A 172 8.04 -12.76 -6.79
N ARG A 173 7.25 -13.46 -5.98
CA ARG A 173 5.79 -13.44 -6.06
C ARG A 173 5.24 -12.81 -4.79
N ILE A 174 4.41 -11.80 -4.96
CA ILE A 174 3.71 -11.11 -3.89
C ILE A 174 2.22 -11.22 -4.16
N SER A 175 1.44 -11.75 -3.23
CA SER A 175 -0.01 -11.91 -3.42
C SER A 175 -0.77 -11.38 -2.21
N SER A 176 -1.83 -10.62 -2.43
CA SER A 176 -2.79 -10.31 -1.39
C SER A 176 -3.63 -11.56 -1.11
N PHE A 177 -3.80 -11.92 0.15
CA PHE A 177 -4.76 -12.93 0.56
C PHE A 177 -5.97 -12.26 1.21
N THR A 178 -7.10 -12.93 1.18
CA THR A 178 -8.28 -12.60 2.00
C THR A 178 -8.63 -13.84 2.81
N TYR A 179 -8.52 -13.77 4.13
CA TYR A 179 -9.01 -14.83 5.01
C TYR A 179 -10.42 -14.44 5.47
N GLY A 180 -11.43 -15.17 5.02
CA GLY A 180 -12.84 -14.90 5.36
C GLY A 180 -13.53 -13.96 4.37
N SER A 181 -14.79 -14.28 4.06
CA SER A 181 -15.56 -13.84 2.89
C SER A 181 -16.01 -12.38 2.83
N ASP A 182 -15.64 -11.52 3.78
CA ASP A 182 -16.21 -10.16 3.88
C ASP A 182 -15.19 -9.03 4.06
N VAL A 183 -13.88 -9.35 4.12
CA VAL A 183 -12.85 -8.31 4.12
C VAL A 183 -12.43 -8.08 2.67
N GLY A 184 -13.02 -7.05 2.05
CA GLY A 184 -12.58 -6.59 0.73
C GLY A 184 -11.07 -6.36 0.72
N ILE A 185 -10.43 -6.62 -0.42
CA ILE A 185 -8.99 -6.42 -0.59
C ILE A 185 -8.69 -4.95 -0.33
N ASP A 186 -8.07 -4.67 0.81
CA ASP A 186 -7.64 -3.31 1.12
C ASP A 186 -6.38 -3.03 0.30
N LYS A 187 -6.60 -2.47 -0.89
CA LYS A 187 -5.56 -2.15 -1.87
C LYS A 187 -4.58 -1.11 -1.33
N GLU A 188 -5.02 -0.22 -0.44
CA GLU A 188 -4.17 0.83 0.13
C GLU A 188 -3.04 0.24 1.00
N PRO A 189 -3.31 -0.63 2.02
CA PRO A 189 -2.27 -1.36 2.72
C PRO A 189 -1.37 -2.17 1.80
N PHE A 190 -1.91 -2.89 0.82
CA PHE A 190 -1.10 -3.69 -0.10
C PHE A 190 -0.10 -2.81 -0.87
N ASP A 191 -0.59 -1.75 -1.53
CA ASP A 191 0.24 -0.84 -2.30
C ASP A 191 1.26 -0.11 -1.40
N THR A 192 0.86 0.29 -0.19
CA THR A 192 1.76 0.93 0.80
C THR A 192 2.93 0.01 1.15
N VAL A 193 2.64 -1.26 1.41
CA VAL A 193 3.64 -2.24 1.84
C VAL A 193 4.59 -2.57 0.69
N VAL A 194 4.06 -2.84 -0.50
CA VAL A 194 4.87 -3.09 -1.69
C VAL A 194 5.79 -1.90 -2.00
N ASN A 195 5.29 -0.67 -1.90
CA ASN A 195 6.07 0.53 -2.16
C ASN A 195 7.11 0.83 -1.07
N SER A 196 6.92 0.31 0.15
CA SER A 196 7.88 0.44 1.26
C SER A 196 8.99 -0.63 1.25
N LEU A 197 8.82 -1.71 0.49
CA LEU A 197 9.69 -2.88 0.50
C LEU A 197 11.05 -2.59 -0.14
N ARG A 198 12.13 -2.92 0.57
CA ARG A 198 13.52 -2.76 0.13
C ARG A 198 14.32 -4.02 0.46
N VAL A 199 15.38 -4.25 -0.31
CA VAL A 199 16.41 -5.24 0.05
C VAL A 199 17.50 -4.51 0.83
N SER A 200 17.83 -5.02 2.01
CA SER A 200 18.93 -4.46 2.81
C SER A 200 20.26 -4.90 2.19
N LYS A 201 21.21 -3.98 2.14
CA LYS A 201 22.59 -4.27 1.75
C LYS A 201 23.37 -4.86 2.92
#